data_AF-A0A0F2P0F7-F1
#
_entry.id   AF-A0A0F2P0F7-F1
#
_cell.length_a   1.000
_cell.length_b   1.000
_cell.length_c   1.000
_cell.angle_alpha   90.00
_cell.angle_beta   90.00
_cell.angle_gamma   90.00
#
_symmetry.space_group_name_H-M   'P 1'
#
loop_
_entity.id
_entity.type
_entity.pdbx_description
1 polymer ?
#
loop_
_entity_poly.entity_id
_entity_poly.type
_entity_poly.pdbx_seq_one_letter_code
_entity_poly.pdbx_strand_id
1 'polypeptide(L)'
;MIGLFSLFAEDAYSSYLHLSVTDTVHRNESIGDTIARAFFGPDFDLLTDFDFNNQAQVDHYWDMAKKLDYGDAFSTDLSAVQKAGGKVIFWNGVSAPCCLDQDLLKYYTTAAESVGGLPAFRKFASFYKVPAIGHCGGGTDPVDHADRLFERLMAWVEQGKEPGAIVAHRGSGASSVFADPLKGTVAGVAVPAPVGDARDFLLCPYPTIAKFKDNGGDVNDAANWECK
;
A
#
# COMPACT_ATOMS: atom_id res chain seq x y z
N MET A 1 -16.96 -9.85 -6.30
CA MET A 1 -15.88 -8.94 -6.72
C MET A 1 -14.78 -9.06 -5.67
N ILE A 2 -13.64 -9.64 -6.03
CA ILE A 2 -12.45 -9.72 -5.18
C ILE A 2 -11.62 -8.49 -5.51
N GLY A 3 -11.32 -7.64 -4.52
CA GLY A 3 -10.48 -6.46 -4.71
C GLY A 3 -9.44 -6.40 -3.60
N LEU A 4 -8.18 -6.65 -3.95
CA LEU A 4 -7.02 -6.34 -3.11
C LEU A 4 -6.46 -5.02 -3.65
N PHE A 5 -6.71 -3.91 -2.96
CA PHE A 5 -6.23 -2.60 -3.39
C PHE A 5 -4.91 -2.28 -2.71
N SER A 6 -3.81 -2.45 -3.44
CA SER A 6 -2.58 -1.67 -3.24
C SER A 6 -2.61 -0.57 -4.29
N LEU A 7 -2.54 0.70 -3.90
CA LEU A 7 -2.63 1.80 -4.85
C LEU A 7 -1.40 1.85 -5.77
N PHE A 8 -1.66 1.67 -7.07
CA PHE A 8 -0.80 1.78 -8.25
C PHE A 8 0.37 0.78 -8.37
N ALA A 9 0.29 -0.10 -9.37
CA ALA A 9 1.38 -0.45 -10.27
C ALA A 9 0.88 -1.44 -11.34
N GLU A 10 0.68 -1.01 -12.59
CA GLU A 10 0.74 -1.99 -13.68
C GLU A 10 1.30 -1.48 -15.02
N ASP A 11 1.37 -0.16 -15.31
CA ASP A 11 1.83 0.29 -16.64
C ASP A 11 3.19 1.01 -16.71
N ALA A 12 3.97 1.11 -15.62
CA ALA A 12 5.23 1.86 -15.66
C ALA A 12 6.49 1.01 -15.95
N TYR A 13 6.48 -0.32 -15.73
CA TYR A 13 7.74 -1.07 -15.66
C TYR A 13 8.36 -1.42 -17.04
N SER A 14 7.56 -1.52 -18.11
CA SER A 14 8.08 -1.98 -19.41
C SER A 14 8.77 -0.87 -20.22
N SER A 15 8.51 0.41 -19.92
CA SER A 15 9.05 1.55 -20.65
C SER A 15 10.41 2.02 -20.12
N TYR A 16 10.80 1.61 -18.91
CA TYR A 16 12.07 2.02 -18.29
C TYR A 16 13.32 1.35 -18.88
N LEU A 17 13.20 0.21 -19.57
CA LEU A 17 14.36 -0.56 -20.05
C LEU A 17 14.85 -0.21 -21.47
N HIS A 18 14.23 0.75 -22.16
CA HIS A 18 14.60 1.10 -23.54
C HIS A 18 15.01 2.56 -23.77
N LEU A 19 15.12 3.36 -22.71
CA LEU A 19 15.44 4.79 -22.82
C LEU A 19 16.68 5.24 -22.05
N SER A 20 17.59 4.34 -21.71
CA SER A 20 18.93 4.71 -21.25
C SER A 20 19.97 4.19 -22.24
N VAL A 21 20.54 5.12 -23.01
CA VAL A 21 21.96 5.26 -23.40
C VAL A 21 21.94 6.19 -24.63
N THR A 22 21.80 7.50 -24.40
CA THR A 22 22.41 8.61 -25.17
C THR A 22 21.66 9.92 -24.96
N ASP A 23 21.65 10.49 -23.74
CA ASP A 23 21.83 11.95 -23.60
C ASP A 23 22.17 12.31 -22.14
N THR A 24 23.44 12.56 -21.88
CA THR A 24 23.98 12.91 -20.56
C THR A 24 24.00 14.43 -20.38
N VAL A 25 22.93 15.00 -19.83
CA VAL A 25 22.95 16.25 -19.04
C VAL A 25 21.84 16.16 -17.98
N HIS A 26 22.20 16.01 -16.71
CA HIS A 26 21.37 16.27 -15.50
C HIS A 26 19.83 16.31 -15.62
N ARG A 27 19.16 15.30 -16.18
CA ARG A 27 17.69 15.22 -16.12
C ARG A 27 17.30 14.28 -14.99
N ASN A 28 16.59 14.82 -14.00
CA ASN A 28 16.08 14.04 -12.88
C ASN A 28 14.83 13.28 -13.33
N GLU A 29 14.96 12.03 -13.77
CA GLU A 29 13.84 11.20 -14.30
C GLU A 29 12.88 10.68 -13.20
N SER A 30 12.63 11.49 -12.18
CA SER A 30 11.66 11.16 -11.14
C SER A 30 10.23 11.30 -11.67
N ILE A 31 9.28 10.58 -11.06
CA ILE A 31 7.86 10.73 -11.39
C ILE A 31 7.40 12.18 -11.17
N GLY A 32 7.91 12.85 -10.13
CA GLY A 32 7.60 14.25 -9.83
C GLY A 32 8.02 15.19 -10.95
N ASP A 33 9.25 15.06 -11.45
CA ASP A 33 9.76 15.89 -12.55
C ASP A 33 8.96 15.66 -13.84
N THR A 34 8.59 14.42 -14.13
CA THR A 34 7.75 14.08 -15.28
C THR A 34 6.36 14.72 -15.18
N ILE A 35 5.72 14.68 -14.01
CA ILE A 35 4.43 15.33 -13.74
C ILE A 35 4.56 16.85 -13.88
N ALA A 36 5.61 17.43 -13.29
CA ALA A 36 5.84 18.88 -13.35
C ALA A 36 5.98 19.36 -14.80
N ARG A 37 6.68 18.61 -15.64
CA ARG A 37 6.77 18.92 -17.08
C ARG A 37 5.43 18.80 -17.81
N ALA A 38 4.63 17.80 -17.46
CA ALA A 38 3.28 17.66 -18.01
C ALA A 38 2.39 18.85 -17.60
N PHE A 39 2.58 19.40 -16.40
CA PHE A 39 1.72 20.45 -15.86
C PHE A 39 2.18 21.85 -16.28
N PHE A 40 3.48 22.13 -16.28
CA PHE A 40 4.06 23.46 -16.48
C PHE A 40 4.79 23.64 -17.82
N GLY A 41 5.10 22.54 -18.52
CA GLY A 41 5.78 22.54 -19.82
C GLY A 41 7.07 21.72 -19.83
N PRO A 42 7.55 21.29 -21.01
CA PRO A 42 8.61 20.29 -21.17
C PRO A 42 9.98 20.69 -20.58
N ASP A 43 10.20 22.00 -20.40
CA ASP A 43 11.47 22.56 -19.90
C ASP A 43 11.42 22.91 -18.41
N PHE A 44 10.29 22.68 -17.73
CA PHE A 44 10.16 22.95 -16.29
C PHE A 44 10.96 21.94 -15.47
N ASP A 45 11.85 22.43 -14.60
CA ASP A 45 12.59 21.61 -13.63
C ASP A 45 11.90 21.72 -12.25
N LEU A 46 11.34 20.61 -11.78
CA LEU A 46 10.60 20.58 -10.52
C LEU A 46 11.45 21.07 -9.33
N LEU A 47 12.75 20.76 -9.30
CA LEU A 47 13.58 21.03 -8.13
C LEU A 47 14.02 22.49 -8.04
N THR A 48 14.08 23.21 -9.17
CA THR A 48 14.56 24.60 -9.22
C THR A 48 13.47 25.62 -9.51
N ASP A 49 12.43 25.26 -10.25
CA ASP A 49 11.46 26.21 -10.79
C ASP A 49 10.15 26.25 -9.99
N PHE A 50 9.85 25.17 -9.25
CA PHE A 50 8.67 25.10 -8.40
C PHE A 50 8.92 25.77 -7.04
N ASP A 51 8.17 26.82 -6.75
CA ASP A 51 8.20 27.53 -5.48
C ASP A 51 6.90 27.27 -4.71
N PHE A 52 7.02 26.54 -3.59
CA PHE A 52 5.89 26.28 -2.69
C PHE A 52 5.28 27.54 -2.07
N ASN A 53 5.96 28.69 -2.13
CA ASN A 53 5.42 29.98 -1.68
C ASN A 53 4.68 30.73 -2.80
N ASN A 54 4.77 30.27 -4.05
CA ASN A 54 4.06 30.85 -5.17
C ASN A 54 2.69 30.19 -5.32
N GLN A 55 1.66 30.83 -4.75
CA GLN A 55 0.30 30.30 -4.77
C GLN A 55 -0.21 30.05 -6.19
N ALA A 56 0.17 30.86 -7.18
CA ALA A 56 -0.27 30.65 -8.56
C ALA A 56 0.30 29.34 -9.17
N GLN A 57 1.53 28.97 -8.81
CA GLN A 57 2.09 27.67 -9.22
C GLN A 57 1.39 26.52 -8.48
N VAL A 58 1.13 26.67 -7.18
CA VAL A 58 0.40 25.65 -6.40
C VAL A 58 -1.01 25.44 -6.96
N ASP A 59 -1.74 26.51 -7.23
CA ASP A 59 -3.10 26.45 -7.79
C ASP A 59 -3.08 25.81 -9.18
N HIS A 60 -2.12 26.21 -10.04
CA HIS A 60 -1.96 25.62 -11.37
C HIS A 60 -1.64 24.12 -11.30
N TYR A 61 -0.80 23.69 -10.35
CA TYR A 61 -0.52 22.27 -10.14
C TYR A 61 -1.80 21.49 -9.84
N TRP A 62 -2.63 21.99 -8.92
CA TRP A 62 -3.89 21.32 -8.55
C TRP A 62 -4.95 21.38 -9.66
N ASP A 63 -5.02 22.48 -10.41
CA ASP A 63 -5.89 22.58 -11.58
C ASP A 63 -5.51 21.56 -12.66
N MET A 64 -4.22 21.37 -12.91
CA MET A 64 -3.72 20.38 -13.86
C MET A 64 -3.90 18.94 -13.37
N ALA A 65 -3.63 18.67 -12.10
CA ALA A 65 -3.89 17.38 -11.45
C ALA A 65 -5.36 16.97 -11.64
N LYS A 66 -6.28 17.89 -11.32
CA LYS A 66 -7.72 17.68 -11.48
C LYS A 66 -8.13 17.53 -12.94
N LYS A 67 -7.58 18.35 -13.84
CA LYS A 67 -7.87 18.28 -15.27
C LYS A 67 -7.47 16.94 -15.89
N LEU A 68 -6.38 16.35 -15.39
CA LEU A 68 -5.84 15.09 -15.90
C LEU A 68 -6.28 13.87 -15.09
N ASP A 69 -7.09 14.06 -14.04
CA ASP A 69 -7.49 13.00 -13.11
C ASP A 69 -6.28 12.25 -12.53
N TYR A 70 -5.18 12.98 -12.31
CA TYR A 70 -3.90 12.44 -11.85
C TYR A 70 -3.56 13.02 -10.48
N GLY A 71 -3.50 12.15 -9.47
CA GLY A 71 -3.25 12.57 -8.09
C GLY A 71 -4.48 13.19 -7.39
N ASP A 72 -5.64 13.21 -8.04
CA ASP A 72 -6.90 13.51 -7.36
C ASP A 72 -7.31 12.35 -6.45
N ALA A 73 -7.97 12.66 -5.34
CA ALA A 73 -8.36 11.63 -4.38
C ALA A 73 -9.51 10.80 -4.96
N PHE A 74 -9.34 9.47 -5.00
CA PHE A 74 -10.41 8.56 -5.36
C PHE A 74 -11.67 8.82 -4.52
N SER A 75 -12.84 8.60 -5.13
CA SER A 75 -14.11 8.66 -4.40
C SER A 75 -14.04 7.81 -3.13
N THR A 76 -14.45 8.40 -2.01
CA THR A 76 -14.60 7.73 -0.72
C THR A 76 -15.99 7.10 -0.56
N ASP A 77 -16.89 7.24 -1.54
CA ASP A 77 -18.19 6.58 -1.54
C ASP A 77 -18.05 5.09 -1.90
N LEU A 78 -18.10 4.24 -0.88
CA LEU A 78 -18.06 2.79 -1.03
C LEU A 78 -19.45 2.14 -0.83
N SER A 79 -20.53 2.93 -0.87
CA SER A 79 -21.90 2.43 -0.68
C SER A 79 -22.31 1.43 -1.77
N ALA A 80 -21.85 1.60 -3.00
CA ALA A 80 -22.08 0.64 -4.08
C ALA A 80 -21.41 -0.71 -3.80
N VAL A 81 -20.16 -0.69 -3.29
CA VAL A 81 -19.42 -1.90 -2.89
C VAL A 81 -20.15 -2.61 -1.76
N GLN A 82 -20.60 -1.85 -0.75
CA GLN A 82 -21.39 -2.37 0.36
C GLN A 82 -22.69 -3.04 -0.13
N LYS A 83 -23.47 -2.36 -0.98
CA LYS A 83 -24.75 -2.87 -1.54
C LYS A 83 -24.55 -4.13 -2.38
N ALA A 84 -23.44 -4.22 -3.11
CA ALA A 84 -23.08 -5.41 -3.88
C ALA A 84 -22.57 -6.57 -3.01
N GLY A 85 -22.44 -6.39 -1.68
CA GLY A 85 -21.88 -7.39 -0.79
C GLY A 85 -20.37 -7.57 -0.93
N GLY A 86 -19.68 -6.64 -1.59
CA GLY A 86 -18.23 -6.66 -1.81
C GLY A 86 -17.44 -6.67 -0.51
N LYS A 87 -16.18 -7.11 -0.59
CA LYS A 87 -15.23 -7.16 0.53
C LYS A 87 -13.93 -6.51 0.13
N VAL A 88 -13.36 -5.71 1.03
CA VAL A 88 -12.12 -4.95 0.77
C VAL A 88 -11.16 -5.14 1.91
N ILE A 89 -9.92 -5.48 1.60
CA ILE A 89 -8.80 -5.38 2.53
C ILE A 89 -7.89 -4.26 2.03
N PHE A 90 -7.80 -3.20 2.83
CA PHE A 90 -6.81 -2.15 2.70
C PHE A 90 -5.56 -2.57 3.48
N TRP A 91 -4.39 -2.29 2.95
CA TRP A 91 -3.15 -2.47 3.70
C TRP A 91 -2.09 -1.48 3.23
N ASN A 92 -1.15 -1.15 4.11
CA ASN A 92 0.01 -0.34 3.76
C ASN A 92 1.25 -0.79 4.53
N GLY A 93 2.41 -0.75 3.87
CA GLY A 93 3.70 -0.85 4.54
C GLY A 93 3.96 0.39 5.40
N VAL A 94 4.39 0.20 6.64
CA VAL A 94 4.66 1.32 7.57
C VAL A 94 5.99 2.01 7.25
N SER A 95 6.83 1.41 6.39
CA SER A 95 8.11 1.97 5.96
C SER A 95 8.11 2.42 4.49
N ALA A 96 6.94 2.60 3.89
CA ALA A 96 6.81 3.13 2.53
C ALA A 96 7.11 4.64 2.51
N PRO A 97 8.15 5.11 1.78
CA PRO A 97 8.56 6.53 1.82
C PRO A 97 7.67 7.45 0.99
N CYS A 98 6.97 6.94 -0.02
CA CYS A 98 6.16 7.74 -0.96
C CYS A 98 4.65 7.52 -0.82
N CYS A 99 4.22 6.43 -0.19
CA CYS A 99 2.81 6.06 0.00
C CYS A 99 2.56 5.85 1.49
N LEU A 100 2.27 6.94 2.19
CA LEU A 100 2.21 6.93 3.64
C LEU A 100 0.98 6.15 4.14
N ASP A 101 1.18 5.34 5.17
CA ASP A 101 0.10 4.58 5.80
C ASP A 101 -0.96 5.50 6.43
N GLN A 102 -0.57 6.72 6.79
CA GLN A 102 -1.45 7.75 7.32
C GLN A 102 -2.45 8.27 6.28
N ASP A 103 -2.04 8.40 5.02
CA ASP A 103 -2.92 8.86 3.93
C ASP A 103 -3.96 7.79 3.59
N LEU A 104 -3.55 6.52 3.52
CA LEU A 104 -4.49 5.43 3.32
C LEU A 104 -5.43 5.25 4.52
N LEU A 105 -4.94 5.46 5.76
CA LEU A 105 -5.79 5.47 6.94
C LEU A 105 -6.83 6.60 6.88
N LYS A 106 -6.43 7.80 6.46
CA LYS A 106 -7.34 8.94 6.27
C LYS A 106 -8.42 8.61 5.24
N TYR A 107 -8.04 8.02 4.10
CA TYR A 107 -9.00 7.54 3.11
C TYR A 107 -9.97 6.51 3.74
N TYR A 108 -9.44 5.51 4.43
CA TYR A 108 -10.24 4.46 5.08
C TYR A 108 -11.25 5.03 6.08
N THR A 109 -10.84 5.96 6.95
CA THR A 109 -11.75 6.56 7.92
C THR A 109 -12.78 7.48 7.27
N THR A 110 -12.41 8.20 6.21
CA THR A 110 -13.34 9.06 5.45
C THR A 110 -14.36 8.20 4.69
N ALA A 111 -13.92 7.12 4.05
CA ALA A 111 -14.81 6.20 3.34
C ALA A 111 -15.83 5.53 4.27
N ALA A 112 -15.47 5.31 5.54
CA ALA A 112 -16.39 4.81 6.53
C ALA A 112 -17.62 5.72 6.72
N GLU A 113 -17.47 7.04 6.57
CA GLU A 113 -18.56 8.01 6.72
C GLU A 113 -19.67 7.80 5.68
N SER A 114 -19.30 7.38 4.46
CA SER A 114 -20.26 7.14 3.36
C SER A 114 -21.23 5.99 3.61
N VAL A 115 -20.95 5.12 4.58
CA VAL A 115 -21.71 3.89 4.85
C VAL A 115 -22.22 3.77 6.30
N GLY A 116 -22.30 4.89 7.00
CA GLY A 116 -22.81 4.94 8.38
C GLY A 116 -21.74 4.76 9.47
N GLY A 117 -20.49 5.07 9.15
CA GLY A 117 -19.37 5.11 10.10
C GLY A 117 -18.60 3.80 10.23
N LEU A 118 -17.51 3.86 11.00
CA LEU A 118 -16.55 2.76 11.16
C LEU A 118 -17.17 1.41 11.57
N PRO A 119 -18.17 1.34 12.48
CA PRO A 119 -18.80 0.06 12.83
C PRO A 119 -19.52 -0.63 11.67
N ALA A 120 -20.16 0.14 10.78
CA ALA A 120 -20.83 -0.40 9.59
C ALA A 120 -19.82 -0.76 8.51
N PHE A 121 -18.79 0.09 8.35
CA PHE A 121 -17.73 -0.12 7.36
C PHE A 121 -16.92 -1.39 7.61
N ARG A 122 -16.60 -1.66 8.88
CA ARG A 122 -15.83 -2.85 9.28
C ARG A 122 -16.50 -4.20 8.97
N LYS A 123 -17.80 -4.21 8.65
CA LYS A 123 -18.51 -5.43 8.22
C LYS A 123 -18.14 -5.88 6.80
N PHE A 124 -17.47 -5.02 6.03
CA PHE A 124 -17.09 -5.33 4.66
C PHE A 124 -15.73 -4.77 4.23
N ALA A 125 -15.13 -3.89 5.01
CA ALA A 125 -13.78 -3.37 4.81
C ALA A 125 -12.91 -3.63 6.05
N SER A 126 -11.63 -3.93 5.85
CA SER A 126 -10.64 -4.02 6.94
C SER A 126 -9.35 -3.32 6.52
N PHE A 127 -8.62 -2.75 7.47
CA PHE A 127 -7.35 -2.08 7.22
C PHE A 127 -6.22 -2.66 8.09
N TYR A 128 -5.09 -2.97 7.47
CA TYR A 128 -3.90 -3.53 8.12
C TYR A 128 -2.67 -2.67 7.86
N LYS A 129 -1.94 -2.35 8.92
CA LYS A 129 -0.59 -1.77 8.81
C LYS A 129 0.44 -2.89 8.88
N VAL A 130 1.32 -2.97 7.89
CA VAL A 130 2.35 -4.02 7.82
C VAL A 130 3.71 -3.44 8.22
N PRO A 131 4.31 -3.89 9.33
CA PRO A 131 5.58 -3.34 9.81
C PRO A 131 6.71 -3.62 8.83
N ALA A 132 7.69 -2.71 8.79
CA ALA A 132 8.89 -2.65 7.94
C ALA A 132 8.79 -3.10 6.48
N ILE A 133 7.59 -3.10 5.92
CA ILE A 133 7.37 -3.19 4.48
C ILE A 133 7.47 -1.79 3.86
N GLY A 134 8.20 -1.72 2.75
CA GLY A 134 8.36 -0.51 1.94
C GLY A 134 7.18 -0.26 1.00
N HIS A 135 7.44 0.32 -0.17
CA HIS A 135 6.42 0.56 -1.18
C HIS A 135 5.97 -0.77 -1.81
N CYS A 136 4.76 -1.22 -1.46
CA CYS A 136 4.09 -2.46 -1.91
C CYS A 136 4.82 -3.79 -1.60
N GLY A 137 6.08 -3.74 -1.16
CA GLY A 137 6.92 -4.90 -0.91
C GLY A 137 8.31 -4.45 -0.48
N GLY A 138 9.26 -5.39 -0.41
CA GLY A 138 10.60 -5.12 0.11
C GLY A 138 10.60 -4.79 1.60
N GLY A 139 11.74 -4.28 2.08
CA GLY A 139 11.98 -4.09 3.50
C GLY A 139 12.43 -5.36 4.23
N THR A 140 12.46 -5.32 5.56
CA THR A 140 13.03 -6.39 6.41
C THR A 140 11.99 -7.29 7.06
N ASP A 141 10.70 -6.99 6.93
CA ASP A 141 9.60 -7.63 7.67
C ASP A 141 8.74 -8.50 6.71
N PRO A 142 7.53 -9.01 7.08
CA PRO A 142 7.06 -10.30 6.58
C PRO A 142 6.85 -10.31 5.06
N VAL A 143 7.52 -11.22 4.36
CA VAL A 143 7.53 -11.27 2.90
C VAL A 143 6.26 -11.90 2.31
N ASP A 144 5.48 -12.62 3.11
CA ASP A 144 4.23 -13.25 2.70
C ASP A 144 2.97 -12.46 3.09
N HIS A 145 3.10 -11.22 3.58
CA HIS A 145 1.96 -10.41 4.04
C HIS A 145 0.84 -10.28 2.98
N ALA A 146 1.19 -10.04 1.72
CA ALA A 146 0.24 -9.89 0.62
C ALA A 146 -0.59 -11.17 0.43
N ASP A 147 0.08 -12.32 0.48
CA ASP A 147 -0.53 -13.63 0.31
C ASP A 147 -1.44 -13.96 1.49
N ARG A 148 -0.98 -13.69 2.72
CA ARG A 148 -1.80 -13.87 3.93
C ARG A 148 -3.04 -12.99 3.91
N LEU A 149 -2.91 -11.74 3.48
CA LEU A 149 -4.06 -10.83 3.33
C LEU A 149 -5.01 -11.34 2.24
N PHE A 150 -4.49 -11.83 1.10
CA PHE A 150 -5.30 -12.37 0.02
C PHE A 150 -6.03 -13.66 0.42
N GLU A 151 -5.36 -14.57 1.13
CA GLU A 151 -5.97 -15.76 1.75
C GLU A 151 -7.15 -15.38 2.65
N ARG A 152 -7.00 -14.33 3.48
CA ARG A 152 -8.10 -13.83 4.31
C ARG A 152 -9.22 -13.19 3.50
N LEU A 153 -8.90 -12.47 2.43
CA LEU A 153 -9.91 -11.90 1.54
C LEU A 153 -10.73 -13.00 0.86
N MET A 154 -10.08 -14.06 0.36
CA MET A 154 -10.76 -15.23 -0.22
C MET A 154 -11.67 -15.90 0.80
N ALA A 155 -11.15 -16.20 2.00
CA ALA A 155 -11.96 -16.79 3.07
C ALA A 155 -13.16 -15.90 3.47
N TRP A 156 -13.00 -14.58 3.43
CA TRP A 156 -14.10 -13.66 3.71
C TRP A 156 -15.16 -13.67 2.63
N VAL A 157 -14.76 -13.64 1.37
CA VAL A 157 -15.67 -13.64 0.21
C VAL A 157 -16.38 -14.98 0.06
N GLU A 158 -15.66 -16.08 0.16
CA GLU A 158 -16.17 -17.42 -0.18
C GLU A 158 -16.81 -18.14 1.01
N GLN A 159 -16.35 -17.86 2.23
CA GLN A 159 -16.76 -18.60 3.43
C GLN A 159 -17.39 -17.70 4.50
N GLY A 160 -17.49 -16.39 4.25
CA GLY A 160 -18.01 -15.43 5.22
C GLY A 160 -17.12 -15.25 6.46
N LYS A 161 -15.86 -15.70 6.42
CA LYS A 161 -14.93 -15.63 7.55
C LYS A 161 -14.17 -14.31 7.53
N GLU A 162 -14.51 -13.40 8.44
CA GLU A 162 -13.82 -12.12 8.57
C GLU A 162 -12.30 -12.31 8.81
N PRO A 163 -11.44 -11.44 8.25
CA PRO A 163 -9.99 -11.60 8.30
C PRO A 163 -9.38 -11.71 9.71
N GLY A 164 -9.88 -10.94 10.67
CA GLY A 164 -9.41 -10.97 12.07
C GLY A 164 -7.91 -10.64 12.22
N ALA A 165 -7.23 -11.24 13.19
CA ALA A 165 -5.78 -11.14 13.31
C ALA A 165 -5.11 -12.09 12.31
N ILE A 166 -4.01 -11.65 11.69
CA ILE A 166 -3.32 -12.38 10.63
C ILE A 166 -1.87 -12.55 11.03
N VAL A 167 -1.33 -13.77 10.93
CA VAL A 167 0.10 -14.01 11.11
C VAL A 167 0.77 -13.99 9.75
N ALA A 168 1.84 -13.21 9.63
CA ALA A 168 2.71 -13.15 8.46
C ALA A 168 4.17 -13.38 8.91
N HIS A 169 5.04 -13.80 8.00
CA HIS A 169 6.29 -14.46 8.34
C HIS A 169 7.51 -13.88 7.61
N ARG A 170 8.64 -13.95 8.30
CA ARG A 170 9.99 -13.79 7.75
C ARG A 170 10.81 -15.05 8.00
N GLY A 171 11.68 -15.41 7.05
CA GLY A 171 12.59 -16.55 7.18
C GLY A 171 11.94 -17.87 6.79
N SER A 172 12.27 -18.95 7.49
CA SER A 172 11.91 -20.34 7.13
C SER A 172 10.40 -20.64 7.07
N GLY A 173 9.57 -19.84 7.77
CA GLY A 173 8.11 -19.95 7.72
C GLY A 173 7.45 -19.14 6.60
N ALA A 174 8.20 -18.30 5.89
CA ALA A 174 7.63 -17.40 4.89
C ALA A 174 7.42 -18.11 3.56
N SER A 175 6.21 -17.99 3.01
CA SER A 175 5.85 -18.53 1.70
C SER A 175 5.08 -17.49 0.91
N SER A 176 5.70 -16.98 -0.15
CA SER A 176 5.05 -16.11 -1.13
C SER A 176 4.51 -16.96 -2.28
N VAL A 177 3.39 -17.67 -2.05
CA VAL A 177 2.69 -18.53 -3.02
C VAL A 177 2.22 -17.79 -4.28
N PHE A 178 2.02 -16.47 -4.23
CA PHE A 178 1.71 -15.66 -5.42
C PHE A 178 2.95 -14.96 -6.02
N ALA A 179 4.15 -15.27 -5.53
CA ALA A 179 5.37 -14.80 -6.16
C ALA A 179 5.63 -15.58 -7.45
N ASP A 180 6.02 -14.88 -8.52
CA ASP A 180 6.64 -15.51 -9.68
C ASP A 180 7.95 -16.16 -9.21
N PRO A 181 8.07 -17.50 -9.22
CA PRO A 181 9.24 -18.20 -8.69
C PRO A 181 10.49 -17.94 -9.52
N LEU A 182 10.36 -17.45 -10.75
CA LEU A 182 11.49 -17.10 -11.63
C LEU A 182 11.94 -15.65 -11.41
N LYS A 183 11.03 -14.75 -11.05
CA LYS A 183 11.31 -13.31 -10.90
C LYS A 183 11.42 -12.83 -9.46
N GLY A 184 10.96 -13.64 -8.49
CA GLY A 184 10.90 -13.25 -7.08
C GLY A 184 9.96 -12.06 -6.84
N THR A 185 8.86 -11.97 -7.60
CA THR A 185 7.94 -10.82 -7.55
C THR A 185 6.53 -11.25 -7.19
N VAL A 186 5.87 -10.59 -6.24
CA VAL A 186 4.43 -10.75 -5.95
C VAL A 186 3.71 -9.52 -6.51
N ALA A 187 2.66 -9.73 -7.31
CA ALA A 187 1.88 -8.64 -7.92
C ALA A 187 2.77 -7.58 -8.63
N GLY A 188 3.80 -8.02 -9.36
CA GLY A 188 4.74 -7.13 -10.07
C GLY A 188 5.77 -6.43 -9.20
N VAL A 189 5.75 -6.62 -7.88
CA VAL A 189 6.68 -6.00 -6.94
C VAL A 189 7.77 -6.99 -6.55
N ALA A 190 9.04 -6.59 -6.68
CA ALA A 190 10.17 -7.40 -6.25
C ALA A 190 10.09 -7.64 -4.74
N VAL A 191 10.02 -8.91 -4.35
CA VAL A 191 10.10 -9.35 -2.96
C VAL A 191 11.50 -9.91 -2.77
N PRO A 192 12.45 -9.10 -2.25
CA PRO A 192 13.79 -9.60 -1.96
C PRO A 192 13.69 -10.75 -0.95
N ALA A 193 14.67 -11.64 -0.97
CA ALA A 193 14.72 -12.73 0.00
C ALA A 193 14.61 -12.17 1.43
N PRO A 194 13.83 -12.80 2.32
CA PRO A 194 13.70 -12.34 3.70
C PRO A 194 15.08 -12.24 4.36
N VAL A 195 15.38 -11.08 4.94
CA VAL A 195 16.65 -10.79 5.61
C VAL A 195 16.46 -10.78 7.12
N GLY A 196 17.33 -11.50 7.84
CA GLY A 196 17.32 -11.57 9.30
C GLY A 196 16.70 -12.86 9.84
N ASP A 197 16.66 -12.97 11.17
CA ASP A 197 16.16 -14.17 11.85
C ASP A 197 14.67 -14.39 11.59
N ALA A 198 14.26 -15.67 11.65
CA ALA A 198 12.88 -16.07 11.49
C ALA A 198 12.00 -15.36 12.53
N ARG A 199 10.89 -14.80 12.05
CA ARG A 199 9.97 -14.03 12.88
C ARG A 199 8.55 -14.07 12.33
N ASP A 200 7.61 -14.20 13.25
CA ASP A 200 6.19 -14.08 13.01
C ASP A 200 5.70 -12.70 13.43
N PHE A 201 4.86 -12.12 12.58
CA PHE A 201 4.29 -10.78 12.73
C PHE A 201 2.78 -10.92 12.84
N LEU A 202 2.23 -10.50 13.97
CA LEU A 202 0.79 -10.39 14.15
C LEU A 202 0.31 -9.08 13.50
N LEU A 203 -0.42 -9.18 12.40
CA LEU A 203 -1.10 -8.05 11.76
C LEU A 203 -2.50 -7.92 12.37
N CYS A 204 -2.80 -6.72 12.85
CA CYS A 204 -4.05 -6.42 13.55
C CYS A 204 -4.96 -5.51 12.70
N PRO A 205 -6.27 -5.77 12.67
CA PRO A 205 -7.20 -4.91 11.97
C PRO A 205 -7.34 -3.58 12.74
N TYR A 206 -7.19 -2.47 12.03
CA TYR A 206 -7.42 -1.14 12.60
C TYR A 206 -8.82 -1.06 13.27
N PRO A 207 -8.96 -0.44 14.46
CA PRO A 207 -7.97 0.40 15.15
C PRO A 207 -6.99 -0.34 16.07
N THR A 208 -7.09 -1.67 16.17
CA THR A 208 -6.21 -2.44 17.06
C THR A 208 -4.79 -2.49 16.51
N ILE A 209 -3.82 -2.57 17.41
CA ILE A 209 -2.40 -2.73 17.10
C ILE A 209 -1.85 -3.99 17.77
N ALA A 210 -0.79 -4.55 17.20
CA ALA A 210 -0.10 -5.67 17.82
C ALA A 210 0.65 -5.19 19.07
N LYS A 211 0.32 -5.76 20.22
CA LYS A 211 0.98 -5.50 21.48
C LYS A 211 1.58 -6.80 22.01
N PHE A 212 2.87 -6.75 22.38
CA PHE A 212 3.52 -7.87 23.03
C PHE A 212 2.89 -8.10 24.41
N LYS A 213 2.60 -9.36 24.76
CA LYS A 213 1.89 -9.72 26.00
C LYS A 213 2.73 -9.58 27.27
N ASP A 214 4.04 -9.36 27.13
CA ASP A 214 5.01 -9.27 28.24
C ASP A 214 4.92 -10.47 29.20
N ASN A 215 4.75 -11.67 28.61
CA ASN A 215 4.55 -12.94 29.31
C ASN A 215 5.85 -13.76 29.43
N GLY A 216 7.01 -13.14 29.16
CA GLY A 216 8.30 -13.83 29.07
C GLY A 216 8.47 -14.75 27.85
N GLY A 217 7.54 -14.69 26.88
CA GLY A 217 7.63 -15.45 25.63
C GLY A 217 8.62 -14.84 24.63
N ASP A 218 8.92 -15.58 23.56
CA ASP A 218 9.74 -15.08 22.47
C ASP A 218 9.02 -13.97 21.70
N VAL A 219 9.67 -12.82 21.52
CA VAL A 219 9.16 -11.67 20.76
C VAL A 219 9.02 -11.99 19.26
N ASN A 220 9.69 -13.02 18.78
CA ASN A 220 9.61 -13.47 17.40
C ASN A 220 8.43 -14.40 17.11
N ASP A 221 7.71 -14.87 18.13
CA ASP A 221 6.54 -15.75 17.98
C ASP A 221 5.25 -14.94 18.12
N ALA A 222 4.42 -14.94 17.07
CA ALA A 222 3.15 -14.22 17.03
C ALA A 222 2.17 -14.67 18.12
N ALA A 223 2.31 -15.89 18.66
CA ALA A 223 1.52 -16.37 19.79
C ALA A 223 1.75 -15.55 21.06
N ASN A 224 2.86 -14.78 21.17
CA ASN A 224 3.15 -13.88 22.29
C ASN A 224 2.69 -12.44 22.07
N TRP A 225 1.94 -12.19 21.00
CA TRP A 225 1.33 -10.91 20.68
C TRP A 225 -0.19 -11.00 20.73
N GLU A 226 -0.84 -9.85 20.87
CA GLU A 226 -2.30 -9.73 20.82
C GLU A 226 -2.70 -8.42 20.16
N CYS A 227 -3.87 -8.40 19.54
CA CYS A 227 -4.45 -7.17 19.00
C CYS A 227 -5.20 -6.44 20.12
N LYS A 228 -4.76 -5.21 20.44
CA LYS A 228 -5.33 -4.34 21.46
C LYS A 228 -5.61 -2.94 20.96
#